data_AF-A0A6N9HEA6-F1
#
_entry.id   AF-A0A6N9HEA6-F1
#
_cell.length_a   1.000
_cell.length_b   1.000
_cell.length_c   1.000
_cell.angle_alpha   90.00
_cell.angle_beta   90.00
_cell.angle_gamma   90.00
#
_symmetry.space_group_name_H-M   'P 1'
#
loop_
_entity.id
_entity.type
_entity.pdbx_description
1 polymer ?
#
loop_
_entity_poly.entity_id
_entity_poly.type
_entity_poly.pdbx_seq_one_letter_code
_entity_poly.pdbx_strand_id
1 'polypeptide(L)' 'MSDTRYNQQLAIQVDKGIELLAQMGAANAWIYMQSKQVPRSVILRVLAYPDQRRQ' A
#
# COMPACT_ATOMS: atom_id res chain seq x y z
N MET A 1 -14.34 -8.38 17.06
CA MET A 1 -13.15 -9.22 16.80
C MET A 1 -12.95 -9.44 15.29
N SER A 2 -13.00 -8.37 14.48
CA SER A 2 -12.91 -8.43 13.00
C SER A 2 -11.75 -7.59 12.44
N ASP A 3 -11.13 -6.75 13.27
CA ASP A 3 -10.14 -5.76 12.83
C ASP A 3 -8.79 -6.38 12.45
N THR A 4 -8.38 -7.47 13.09
CA THR A 4 -7.06 -8.08 12.85
C THR A 4 -6.92 -8.65 11.44
N ARG A 5 -7.95 -9.35 10.94
CA ARG A 5 -7.92 -9.96 9.59
C ARG A 5 -7.98 -8.90 8.50
N TYR A 6 -8.79 -7.85 8.71
CA TYR A 6 -8.85 -6.70 7.80
C TYR A 6 -7.50 -5.98 7.74
N ASN A 7 -6.86 -5.76 8.88
CA ASN A 7 -5.53 -5.16 8.96
C ASN A 7 -4.45 -6.02 8.28
N GLN A 8 -4.50 -7.34 8.42
CA GLN A 8 -3.57 -8.26 7.73
C GLN A 8 -3.77 -8.22 6.22
N GLN A 9 -5.02 -8.26 5.74
CA GLN A 9 -5.31 -8.19 4.32
C GLN A 9 -4.85 -6.85 3.73
N LEU A 10 -5.09 -5.75 4.44
CA LEU A 10 -4.61 -4.43 4.05
C LEU A 10 -3.09 -4.37 3.96
N ALA A 11 -2.39 -4.92 4.95
CA ALA A 11 -0.93 -4.96 4.98
C ALA A 11 -0.35 -5.67 3.74
N ILE A 12 -0.91 -6.83 3.37
CA ILE A 12 -0.49 -7.56 2.17
C ILE A 12 -0.61 -6.71 0.89
N GLN A 13 -1.70 -5.94 0.76
CA GLN A 13 -1.87 -5.07 -0.42
C GLN A 13 -0.92 -3.88 -0.39
N VAL A 14 -0.60 -3.35 0.80
CA VAL A 14 0.40 -2.28 0.96
C VAL A 14 1.79 -2.77 0.59
N ASP A 15 2.18 -3.95 1.06
CA ASP A 15 3.49 -4.56 0.75
C ASP A 15 3.64 -4.79 -0.75
N LYS A 16 2.60 -5.31 -1.41
CA LYS A 16 2.62 -5.47 -2.86
C LYS A 16 2.67 -4.13 -3.62
N GLY A 17 1.99 -3.11 -3.10
CA GLY A 17 2.09 -1.75 -3.62
C GLY A 17 3.49 -1.15 -3.52
N ILE A 18 4.22 -1.46 -2.45
CA ILE A 18 5.62 -1.06 -2.25
C ILE A 18 6.54 -1.74 -3.27
N GLU A 19 6.37 -3.05 -3.51
CA GLU A 19 7.10 -3.77 -4.56
C GLU A 19 6.86 -3.15 -5.95
N LEU A 20 5.60 -2.86 -6.28
CA LEU A 20 5.24 -2.26 -7.57
C LEU A 20 5.79 -0.84 -7.73
N LEU A 21 5.89 -0.07 -6.66
CA LEU A 21 6.54 1.24 -6.73
C LEU A 21 8.01 1.08 -7.14
N ALA A 22 8.73 0.14 -6.53
CA ALA A 22 10.15 -0.08 -6.82
C ALA A 22 10.38 -0.61 -8.25
N GLN A 23 9.46 -1.43 -8.78
CA GLN A 23 9.59 -2.07 -10.09
C GLN A 23 9.02 -1.24 -11.25
N MET A 24 7.91 -0.52 -11.01
CA MET A 24 7.08 0.07 -12.07
C MET A 24 6.72 1.54 -11.82
N GLY A 25 7.15 2.13 -10.70
CA GLY A 25 6.92 3.51 -10.36
C GLY A 25 5.54 3.80 -9.73
N ALA A 26 5.37 5.05 -9.29
CA ALA A 26 4.28 5.45 -8.40
C ALA A 26 2.89 5.34 -9.02
N ALA A 27 2.76 5.59 -10.33
CA ALA A 27 1.48 5.50 -11.02
C ALA A 27 0.90 4.07 -10.99
N ASN A 28 1.73 3.07 -11.27
CA ASN A 28 1.32 1.66 -11.26
C ASN A 28 1.00 1.18 -9.85
N ALA A 29 1.81 1.57 -8.87
CA ALA A 29 1.56 1.28 -7.46
C ALA A 29 0.24 1.91 -6.95
N TRP A 30 -0.05 3.15 -7.36
CA TRP A 30 -1.31 3.83 -7.06
C TRP A 30 -2.51 3.07 -7.61
N ILE A 31 -2.50 2.76 -8.91
CA ILE A 31 -3.60 2.07 -9.59
C ILE A 31 -3.87 0.71 -8.91
N TYR A 32 -2.80 -0.04 -8.63
CA TYR A 32 -2.91 -1.32 -7.93
C TYR A 32 -3.57 -1.17 -6.56
N MET A 33 -3.04 -0.30 -5.69
CA MET A 33 -3.56 -0.14 -4.33
C MET A 33 -4.99 0.40 -4.32
N GLN A 34 -5.33 1.30 -5.24
CA GLN A 34 -6.70 1.79 -5.42
C GLN A 34 -7.65 0.66 -5.84
N SER A 35 -7.25 -0.21 -6.76
CA SER A 35 -8.05 -1.37 -7.19
C SER A 35 -8.33 -2.38 -6.07
N LYS A 36 -7.45 -2.41 -5.06
CA LYS A 36 -7.54 -3.27 -3.87
C LYS A 36 -8.22 -2.59 -2.68
N GLN A 37 -8.84 -1.44 -2.89
CA GLN A 37 -9.57 -0.68 -1.87
C GLN A 37 -8.68 -0.26 -0.67
N VAL A 38 -7.37 -0.12 -0.88
CA VAL A 38 -6.49 0.48 0.13
C VAL A 38 -6.93 1.93 0.35
N PRO A 39 -7.11 2.39 1.60
CA PRO A 39 -7.54 3.76 1.86
C PRO A 39 -6.57 4.79 1.26
N ARG A 40 -7.11 5.84 0.63
CA ARG A 40 -6.30 6.87 -0.04
C ARG A 40 -5.21 7.48 0.85
N SER A 41 -5.51 7.68 2.13
CA SER A 41 -4.56 8.20 3.12
C SER A 41 -3.38 7.26 3.39
N VAL A 42 -3.58 5.95 3.23
CA VAL A 42 -2.52 4.94 3.31
C VAL A 42 -1.68 4.98 2.03
N ILE A 43 -2.33 4.99 0.85
CA ILE A 43 -1.63 5.06 -0.45
C ILE A 43 -0.72 6.29 -0.50
N LEU A 44 -1.25 7.46 -0.14
CA LEU A 44 -0.47 8.71 -0.13
C LEU A 44 0.74 8.62 0.80
N ARG A 45 0.58 8.06 2.00
CA ARG A 45 1.69 7.89 2.95
C ARG A 45 2.76 6.98 2.39
N VAL A 46 2.36 5.83 1.83
CA VAL A 46 3.26 4.82 1.29
C VAL A 46 4.05 5.37 0.10
N LEU A 47 3.40 6.11 -0.80
CA LEU A 47 4.04 6.61 -2.03
C LEU A 47 4.83 7.91 -1.83
N ALA A 48 4.35 8.82 -0.96
CA ALA A 48 5.03 10.10 -0.73
C ALA A 48 6.24 9.98 0.20
N TYR A 49 6.24 9.02 1.12
CA TYR A 49 7.28 8.85 2.13
C TYR A 49 7.84 7.43 2.12
N PRO A 50 8.60 7.04 1.07
CA PRO A 50 9.18 5.70 0.98
C PRO A 50 10.08 5.37 2.18
N ASP A 51 10.77 6.37 2.74
CA ASP A 51 11.70 6.19 3.86
C ASP A 51 11.01 6.02 5.23
N GLN A 52 9.70 6.28 5.31
CA GLN A 52 8.91 6.10 6.53
C GLN A 52 8.23 4.72 6.61
N ARG A 53 8.50 3.83 5.65
CA ARG A 53 8.07 2.43 5.72
C ARG A 53 8.80 1.78 6.89
N ARG A 54 8.05 1.17 7.81
CA ARG A 54 8.66 0.45 8.94
C ARG A 54 9.58 -0.64 8.36
N GLN A 55 10.86 -0.61 8.77
CA GLN A 55 11.80 -1.70 8.53
C GLN A 55 11.43 -2.92 9.37
#